data_AF-X1FG71-F1
#
_entry.id   AF-X1FG71-F1
#
_cell.length_a   1.000
_cell.length_b   1.000
_cell.length_c   1.000
_cell.angle_alpha   90.00
_cell.angle_beta   90.00
_cell.angle_gamma   90.00
#
_symmetry.space_group_name_H-M   'P 1'
#
loop_
_entity.id
_entity.type
_entity.pdbx_description
1 polymer ?
#
loop_
_entity_poly.entity_id
_entity_poly.type
_entity_poly.pdbx_seq_one_letter_code
_entity_poly.pdbx_strand_id
1 'polypeptide(L)' 'MIMSIEKKGDKVKFSIHICDICASERQMKFDIFRLKRTRVRNKQPCAICNASTNTSYVGIADSETEAEQIKEKLA' A
#
# COMPACT_ATOMS: atom_id res chain seq x y z
N MET A 1 1.13 8.70 -9.82
CA MET A 1 2.02 7.95 -8.91
C MET A 1 1.15 7.34 -7.83
N ILE A 2 0.93 6.03 -7.84
CA ILE A 2 -0.06 5.36 -6.98
C ILE A 2 0.54 4.91 -5.63
N MET A 3 1.86 4.99 -5.52
CA MET A 3 2.62 4.63 -4.32
C MET A 3 3.45 5.84 -3.89
N SER A 4 3.35 6.22 -2.61
CA SER A 4 4.22 7.23 -2.01
C SER A 4 5.24 6.54 -1.14
N ILE A 5 6.52 6.81 -1.39
CA ILE A 5 7.66 6.26 -0.66
C ILE A 5 8.31 7.41 0.13
N GLU A 6 8.42 7.24 1.44
CA GLU A 6 9.11 8.14 2.36
C GLU A 6 10.29 7.40 2.99
N LYS A 7 11.51 7.90 2.82
CA LYS A 7 12.68 7.36 3.53
C LYS A 7 12.81 8.02 4.91
N LYS A 8 12.92 7.22 5.97
CA LYS A 8 13.28 7.67 7.32
C LYS A 8 14.49 6.87 7.81
N GLY A 9 15.69 7.40 7.56
CA GLY A 9 16.95 6.72 7.86
C GLY A 9 17.09 5.45 7.01
N ASP A 10 17.46 4.34 7.64
CA ASP A 10 17.59 3.01 7.01
C ASP A 10 16.24 2.35 6.67
N LYS A 11 15.11 2.91 7.10
CA LYS A 11 13.77 2.35 6.85
C LYS A 11 13.01 3.11 5.78
N VAL A 12 12.34 2.35 4.92
CA VAL A 12 11.52 2.85 3.83
C VAL A 12 10.06 2.68 4.20
N LYS A 13 9.36 3.78 4.43
CA LYS A 13 7.91 3.76 4.63
C LYS A 13 7.25 3.93 3.26
N PHE A 14 6.31 3.07 2.92
CA PHE A 14 5.55 3.20 1.68
C PHE A 14 4.04 3.20 1.97
N SER A 15 3.27 3.85 1.10
CA SER A 15 1.81 3.87 1.18
C SER A 15 1.19 3.62 -0.19
N ILE A 16 0.14 2.80 -0.22
CA ILE A 16 -0.56 2.39 -1.44
C ILE A 16 -2.06 2.55 -1.24
N HIS A 17 -2.74 3.19 -2.20
CA HIS A 17 -4.19 3.36 -2.17
C HIS A 17 -4.88 2.10 -2.71
N ILE A 18 -5.55 1.35 -1.83
CA ILE A 18 -6.27 0.13 -2.20
C ILE A 18 -7.66 0.16 -1.59
N CYS A 19 -8.68 -0.20 -2.38
CA CYS A 19 -10.06 -0.27 -1.89
C CYS A 19 -10.25 -1.49 -1.00
N ASP A 20 -11.23 -1.43 -0.11
CA ASP A 20 -11.47 -2.50 0.87
C ASP A 20 -11.86 -3.83 0.22
N ILE A 21 -12.47 -3.79 -0.98
CA ILE A 21 -12.80 -5.00 -1.76
C ILE A 21 -11.51 -5.70 -2.18
N CYS A 22 -10.64 -5.00 -2.91
CA CYS A 22 -9.37 -5.58 -3.37
C CYS A 22 -8.43 -5.92 -2.22
N ALA A 23 -8.50 -5.19 -1.11
CA ALA A 23 -7.74 -5.50 0.09
C ALA A 23 -8.24 -6.78 0.78
N SER A 24 -9.56 -7.02 0.79
CA SER A 24 -10.15 -8.24 1.37
C SER A 24 -9.79 -9.47 0.53
N GLU A 25 -9.84 -9.37 -0.80
CA GLU A 25 -9.43 -10.46 -1.70
C GLU A 25 -7.94 -10.83 -1.54
N ARG A 26 -7.11 -9.86 -1.19
CA ARG A 26 -5.66 -10.02 -1.05
C ARG A 26 -5.20 -9.97 0.41
N GLN A 27 -6.11 -10.16 1.39
CA GLN A 27 -5.85 -9.89 2.81
C GLN A 27 -4.61 -10.62 3.34
N MET A 28 -4.36 -11.86 2.89
CA MET A 28 -3.14 -12.61 3.23
C MET A 28 -1.85 -11.86 2.86
N LYS A 29 -1.80 -11.19 1.70
CA LYS A 29 -0.63 -10.41 1.28
C LYS A 29 -0.42 -9.17 2.16
N PHE A 30 -1.49 -8.50 2.55
CA PHE A 30 -1.40 -7.35 3.46
C PHE A 30 -0.91 -7.75 4.84
N ASP A 31 -1.32 -8.92 5.34
CA ASP A 31 -0.89 -9.46 6.63
C ASP A 31 0.60 -9.85 6.60
N ILE A 32 1.05 -10.51 5.52
CA ILE A 32 2.47 -10.84 5.28
C ILE A 32 3.35 -9.59 5.36
N PHE A 33 2.92 -8.50 4.72
CA PHE A 33 3.67 -7.24 4.70
C PHE A 33 3.31 -6.30 5.84
N ARG A 34 2.51 -6.76 6.82
CA ARG A 34 2.07 -6.00 7.99
C ARG A 34 1.57 -4.59 7.66
N LEU A 35 0.83 -4.48 6.56
CA LEU A 35 0.35 -3.21 6.06
C LEU A 35 -0.75 -2.66 6.98
N LYS A 36 -0.56 -1.44 7.47
CA LYS A 36 -1.54 -0.75 8.30
C LYS A 36 -2.53 0.02 7.45
N ARG A 37 -3.81 -0.29 7.62
CA ARG A 37 -4.90 0.47 7.01
C ARG A 37 -4.97 1.87 7.61
N THR A 38 -5.01 2.87 6.75
CA THR A 38 -5.14 4.29 7.07
C THR A 38 -6.25 4.89 6.21
N ARG A 39 -7.14 5.67 6.83
CA ARG A 39 -8.17 6.40 6.08
C ARG A 39 -7.61 7.74 5.62
N VAL A 40 -7.68 8.02 4.33
CA VAL A 40 -7.27 9.29 3.74
C VAL A 40 -8.47 10.17 3.47
N ARG A 41 -8.29 11.50 3.62
CA ARG A 41 -9.38 12.47 3.42
C ARG A 41 -9.80 12.59 1.96
N ASN A 42 -8.84 12.48 1.04
CA ASN A 42 -9.08 12.61 -0.40
C ASN A 42 -9.30 11.24 -1.03
N LYS A 43 -10.34 11.13 -1.87
CA LYS A 43 -10.57 9.96 -2.72
C LYS A 43 -9.39 9.83 -3.69
N GLN A 44 -8.73 8.69 -3.65
CA GLN A 44 -7.64 8.34 -4.53
C GLN A 44 -8.04 7.09 -5.33
N PRO A 45 -7.56 6.94 -6.58
CA PRO A 45 -7.81 5.74 -7.35
C PRO A 45 -7.11 4.54 -6.70
N CYS A 46 -7.81 3.40 -6.68
CA CYS A 46 -7.25 2.14 -6.22
C CYS A 46 -6.16 1.65 -7.17
N ALA A 47 -5.03 1.22 -6.63
CA ALA A 47 -3.91 0.68 -7.41
C ALA A 47 -4.23 -0.55 -8.26
N ILE A 48 -5.32 -1.26 -7.94
CA ILE A 48 -5.68 -2.53 -8.55
C ILE A 48 -6.83 -2.33 -9.53
N CYS A 49 -7.99 -1.89 -9.03
CA CYS A 49 -9.20 -1.78 -9.83
C CYS A 49 -9.51 -0.35 -10.31
N ASN A 50 -8.64 0.61 -9.98
CA ASN A 50 -8.80 2.04 -10.29
C ASN A 50 -10.08 2.68 -9.71
N ALA A 51 -10.82 1.98 -8.86
CA ALA A 51 -12.00 2.51 -8.18
C ALA A 51 -11.62 3.59 -7.17
N SER A 52 -12.48 4.60 -7.01
CA SER A 52 -12.27 5.67 -6.03
C SER A 52 -12.36 5.12 -4.60
N THR A 53 -11.27 5.24 -3.84
CA THR A 53 -11.17 4.77 -2.45
C THR A 53 -10.66 5.85 -1.51
N ASN A 54 -11.11 5.80 -0.26
CA ASN A 54 -10.60 6.61 0.85
C ASN A 54 -9.66 5.82 1.77
N THR A 55 -9.21 4.65 1.31
CA THR A 55 -8.40 3.73 2.07
C THR A 55 -6.99 3.69 1.47
N SER A 56 -5.99 3.81 2.33
CA SER A 56 -4.58 3.67 2.03
C SER A 56 -3.97 2.64 2.97
N TYR A 57 -2.98 1.90 2.50
CA TYR A 57 -2.28 0.88 3.26
C TYR A 57 -0.82 1.27 3.35
N VAL A 58 -0.32 1.36 4.58
CA VAL A 58 1.02 1.85 4.89
C VAL A 58 1.87 0.70 5.40
N GLY A 59 3.00 0.46 4.75
CA GLY A 59 4.01 -0.51 5.16
C GLY A 59 5.33 0.16 5.55
N ILE A 60 6.15 -0.58 6.29
CA ILE A 60 7.53 -0.24 6.58
C ILE A 60 8.36 -1.39 6.02
N ALA A 61 9.27 -1.08 5.11
CA ALA A 61 10.23 -1.99 4.54
C ALA A 61 11.65 -1.57 4.98
N ASP A 62 12.56 -2.54 5.07
CA ASP A 62 13.97 -2.26 5.39
C ASP A 62 14.77 -1.83 4.14
N SER A 63 14.19 -1.89 2.93
CA SER A 63 14.83 -1.46 1.68
C SER A 63 13.82 -1.05 0.61
N GLU A 64 14.23 -0.20 -0.35
CA GLU A 64 13.38 0.22 -1.48
C GLU A 64 12.96 -0.96 -2.36
N THR A 65 13.86 -1.92 -2.55
CA THR A 65 13.61 -3.16 -3.30
C THR A 65 12.47 -3.98 -2.69
N GLU A 66 12.35 -3.98 -1.36
CA GLU A 66 11.28 -4.69 -0.66
C GLU A 66 9.94 -3.95 -0.84
N ALA A 67 9.94 -2.62 -0.79
CA ALA A 67 8.75 -1.81 -1.11
C ALA A 67 8.27 -2.00 -2.57
N GLU A 68 9.19 -2.13 -3.53
CA GLU A 68 8.84 -2.45 -4.92
C GLU A 68 8.33 -3.88 -5.10
N GLN A 69 8.93 -4.87 -4.43
CA GLN A 69 8.42 -6.24 -4.44
C GLN A 69 7.00 -6.33 -3.87
N ILE A 70 6.69 -5.54 -2.83
CA ILE A 70 5.36 -5.48 -2.24
C ILE A 70 4.35 -4.94 -3.25
N LYS A 71 4.73 -3.89 -3.98
CA LYS A 71 3.91 -3.33 -5.05
C LYS A 71 3.65 -4.34 -6.16
N GLU A 72 4.68 -5.03 -6.64
CA GLU A 72 4.55 -6.04 -7.69
C GLU A 72 3.70 -7.23 -7.24
N LYS A 73 3.89 -7.69 -5.99
CA LYS A 73 3.08 -8.77 -5.43
C LYS A 73 1.64 -8.34 -5.15
N LEU A 74 1.34 -7.05 -5.02
CA LEU A 74 -0.02 -6.54 -4.81
C LEU A 74 -0.78 -6.29 -6.11
N ALA A 75 -0.09 -6.01 -7.22
CA ALA A 75 -0.68 -5.98 -8.56
C ALA A 75 -1.34 -7.33 -8.87
#